data_AF-A0A511HB88-F1
#
_entry.id   AF-A0A511HB88-F1
#
_cell.length_a   1.000
_cell.length_b   1.000
_cell.length_c   1.000
_cell.angle_alpha   90.00
_cell.angle_beta   90.00
_cell.angle_gamma   90.00
#
_symmetry.space_group_name_H-M   'P 1'
#
loop_
_entity.id
_entity.type
_entity.pdbx_description
1 polymer ?
#
loop_
_entity_poly.entity_id
_entity_poly.type
_entity_poly.pdbx_seq_one_letter_code
_entity_poly.pdbx_strand_id
1 'polypeptide(L)'
;MPGQGCGKTVLARGPCAEVTQCSCGHIHLAMGPVTIRVEEEVLRAIGMTLAEALQQLGTPLEALSNEDAGLLAMSTLAGGGWKQ
;
A
#
# COMPACT_ATOMS: atom_id res chain seq x y z
N MET A 1 -17.23 -32.04 13.87
CA MET A 1 -16.01 -31.94 13.02
C MET A 1 -15.64 -30.46 12.89
N PRO A 2 -14.68 -29.91 13.66
CA PRO A 2 -14.23 -28.54 13.49
C PRO A 2 -13.31 -28.47 12.27
N GLY A 3 -13.88 -28.36 11.08
CA GLY A 3 -13.12 -28.47 9.83
C GLY A 3 -13.87 -28.03 8.57
N GLN A 4 -14.97 -27.28 8.69
CA GLN A 4 -15.48 -26.51 7.56
C GLN A 4 -14.51 -25.36 7.34
N GLY A 5 -13.57 -25.55 6.40
CA GLY A 5 -12.63 -24.52 5.99
C GLY A 5 -13.41 -23.26 5.65
N CYS A 6 -13.15 -22.18 6.39
CA CYS A 6 -13.67 -20.87 6.04
C CYS A 6 -13.21 -20.57 4.60
N GLY A 7 -14.16 -20.34 3.70
CA GLY A 7 -13.84 -19.91 2.34
C GLY A 7 -13.07 -18.59 2.42
N LYS A 8 -11.93 -18.53 1.75
CA LYS A 8 -11.02 -17.39 1.77
C LYS A 8 -10.92 -16.80 0.38
N THR A 9 -11.26 -15.52 0.25
CA THR A 9 -11.12 -14.75 -0.99
C THR A 9 -10.01 -13.74 -0.81
N VAL A 10 -8.94 -13.86 -1.59
CA VAL A 10 -7.85 -12.88 -1.57
C VAL A 10 -8.36 -11.56 -2.16
N LEU A 11 -8.30 -10.49 -1.38
CA LEU A 11 -8.69 -9.13 -1.80
C LEU A 11 -7.49 -8.38 -2.40
N ALA A 12 -6.31 -8.53 -1.80
CA ALA A 12 -5.09 -7.88 -2.25
C ALA A 12 -3.87 -8.74 -1.90
N ARG A 13 -2.84 -8.70 -2.75
CA ARG A 13 -1.56 -9.38 -2.51
C ARG A 13 -0.44 -8.44 -2.93
N GLY A 14 0.47 -8.18 -2.01
CA GLY A 14 1.71 -7.45 -2.24
C GLY A 14 2.93 -8.33 -1.98
N PRO A 15 4.15 -7.77 -2.11
CA PRO A 15 5.39 -8.51 -1.92
C PRO A 15 5.62 -8.98 -0.47
N CYS A 16 5.06 -8.28 0.51
CA CYS A 16 5.24 -8.58 1.94
C CYS A 16 3.94 -8.96 2.67
N ALA A 17 2.79 -8.82 2.03
CA ALA A 17 1.49 -8.97 2.69
C ALA A 17 0.40 -9.52 1.78
N GLU A 18 -0.59 -10.17 2.39
CA GLU A 18 -1.81 -10.64 1.74
C GLU A 18 -3.02 -10.28 2.59
N VAL A 19 -4.06 -9.75 1.96
CA VAL A 19 -5.34 -9.41 2.59
C VAL A 19 -6.40 -10.35 2.03
N THR A 20 -7.10 -11.06 2.91
CA THR A 20 -8.09 -12.07 2.54
C THR A 20 -9.39 -11.86 3.29
N GLN A 21 -10.52 -11.84 2.58
CA GLN A 21 -11.84 -11.91 3.18
C GLN A 21 -12.20 -13.36 3.47
N CYS A 22 -12.54 -13.66 4.72
CA CYS A 22 -12.98 -14.99 5.12
C CYS A 22 -14.51 -15.01 5.20
N SER A 23 -15.14 -16.10 4.76
CA SER A 23 -16.59 -16.32 4.90
C SER A 23 -17.11 -16.31 6.35
N CYS A 24 -16.21 -16.28 7.34
CA CYS A 24 -16.52 -16.06 8.76
C CYS A 24 -16.72 -14.59 9.14
N GLY A 25 -16.77 -13.68 8.17
CA GLY A 25 -17.01 -12.24 8.37
C GLY A 25 -15.79 -11.43 8.80
N HIS A 26 -14.61 -12.03 8.86
CA HIS A 26 -13.36 -11.35 9.24
C HIS A 26 -12.43 -11.19 8.06
N ILE A 27 -11.61 -10.14 8.09
CA ILE A 27 -10.47 -9.96 7.19
C ILE A 27 -9.22 -10.51 7.85
N HIS A 28 -8.43 -11.25 7.08
CA HIS A 28 -7.15 -11.78 7.48
C HIS A 28 -6.06 -10.95 6.77
N LEU A 29 -5.22 -10.28 7.55
CA LEU A 29 -4.01 -9.62 7.06
C LEU A 29 -2.81 -10.47 7.44
N ALA A 30 -2.19 -11.11 6.45
CA ALA A 30 -0.97 -11.89 6.62
C ALA A 30 0.26 -11.06 6.21
N MET A 31 1.29 -11.05 7.04
CA MET A 31 2.57 -10.38 6.84
C MET A 31 3.69 -11.32 7.31
N GLY A 32 4.35 -11.99 6.38
CA GLY A 32 5.33 -13.04 6.70
C GLY A 32 4.73 -14.14 7.60
N PRO A 33 5.32 -14.44 8.77
CA PRO A 33 4.79 -15.47 9.68
C PRO A 33 3.61 -14.99 10.53
N VAL A 34 3.24 -13.71 10.46
CA VAL A 34 2.18 -13.13 11.29
C VAL A 34 0.90 -13.04 10.47
N THR A 35 -0.22 -13.46 11.05
CA THR A 35 -1.56 -13.19 10.48
C THR A 35 -2.46 -12.66 11.58
N ILE A 36 -3.04 -11.48 11.35
CA ILE A 36 -4.05 -10.92 12.23
C ILE A 36 -5.43 -11.06 11.61
N ARG A 37 -6.43 -11.30 12.47
CA ARG A 37 -7.85 -11.31 12.10
C ARG A 37 -8.48 -10.02 12.62
N VAL A 38 -9.10 -9.27 11.72
CA VAL A 38 -9.68 -7.96 12.04
C VAL A 38 -11.04 -7.82 11.38
N GLU A 39 -11.86 -6.94 11.94
CA GLU A 39 -13.07 -6.47 11.27
C GLU A 39 -12.71 -5.51 10.12
N GLU A 40 -13.62 -5.31 9.17
CA GLU A 40 -13.39 -4.43 8.03
C GLU A 40 -13.12 -2.97 8.45
N GLU A 41 -13.87 -2.47 9.43
CA GLU A 41 -13.70 -1.11 9.97
C GLU A 41 -12.30 -0.92 10.59
N VAL A 42 -11.82 -1.94 11.30
CA VAL A 42 -10.48 -1.93 11.91
C VAL A 42 -9.40 -1.93 10.83
N LEU A 43 -9.55 -2.73 9.76
CA LEU A 43 -8.63 -2.70 8.62
C LEU A 43 -8.57 -1.32 7.96
N ARG A 44 -9.74 -0.68 7.77
CA ARG A 44 -9.84 0.68 7.21
C ARG A 44 -9.08 1.69 8.07
N ALA A 45 -9.29 1.65 9.39
CA ALA A 45 -8.58 2.51 10.34
C ALA A 45 -7.06 2.29 10.28
N ILE A 46 -6.59 1.03 10.27
CA ILE A 46 -5.16 0.70 10.10
C ILE A 46 -4.61 1.30 8.80
N GLY A 47 -5.33 1.15 7.70
CA GLY A 47 -4.92 1.69 6.40
C GLY A 47 -4.74 3.21 6.42
N MET A 48 -5.68 3.94 7.05
CA MET A 48 -5.59 5.39 7.20
C MET A 48 -4.38 5.81 8.06
N THR A 49 -4.17 5.14 9.20
CA THR A 49 -3.02 5.43 10.08
C THR A 49 -1.68 5.17 9.38
N LEU A 50 -1.57 4.09 8.60
CA LEU A 50 -0.36 3.82 7.81
C LEU A 50 -0.15 4.88 6.72
N ALA A 51 -1.21 5.29 6.02
CA ALA A 51 -1.11 6.33 5.00
C ALA A 51 -0.65 7.68 5.60
N GLU A 52 -1.17 8.06 6.77
CA GLU A 52 -0.72 9.26 7.50
C GLU A 52 0.76 9.15 7.92
N ALA A 53 1.18 7.99 8.44
CA ALA A 53 2.57 7.76 8.80
C ALA A 53 3.51 7.89 7.60
N LEU A 54 3.13 7.33 6.43
CA LEU A 54 3.91 7.45 5.20
C LEU A 54 4.04 8.91 4.72
N GLN A 55 2.97 9.71 4.84
CA GLN A 55 3.03 11.13 4.52
C GLN A 55 4.03 11.87 5.42
N GLN A 56 4.06 11.55 6.71
CA GLN A 56 5.00 12.16 7.68
C GLN A 56 6.46 11.72 7.44
N LEU A 57 6.66 10.48 6.97
CA LEU A 57 7.99 9.97 6.61
C LEU A 57 8.56 10.63 5.34
N GLY A 58 7.78 11.44 4.63
CA GLY A 58 8.31 12.44 3.71
C GLY A 58 8.82 11.88 2.38
N THR A 59 8.14 10.90 1.80
CA THR A 59 8.36 10.55 0.38
C THR A 59 7.05 10.70 -0.39
N PRO A 60 6.99 11.53 -1.44
CA PRO A 60 5.88 11.50 -2.39
C PRO A 60 5.74 10.07 -2.90
N LEU A 61 4.56 9.47 -2.74
CA LEU A 61 4.24 8.11 -3.20
C LEU A 61 4.45 7.94 -4.73
N GLU A 62 4.70 9.03 -5.45
CA GLU A 62 5.05 9.09 -6.88
C GLU A 62 6.37 8.38 -7.23
N ALA A 63 7.22 8.02 -6.25
CA ALA A 63 8.47 7.31 -6.50
C ALA A 63 8.33 5.77 -6.59
N LEU A 64 7.17 5.18 -6.25
CA LEU A 64 6.97 3.73 -6.26
C LEU A 64 6.31 3.19 -7.54
N SER A 65 6.04 4.05 -8.52
CA SER A 65 5.53 3.68 -9.85
C SER A 65 6.50 3.98 -11.01
N ASN A 66 7.74 4.38 -10.74
CA ASN A 66 8.68 4.78 -11.79
C ASN A 66 9.73 3.70 -12.08
N GLU A 67 9.31 2.68 -12.82
CA GLU A 67 10.20 1.99 -13.75
C GLU A 67 10.12 2.58 -15.19
N ASP A 68 9.36 3.66 -15.43
CA ASP A 68 9.31 4.34 -16.74
C ASP A 68 9.09 5.87 -16.66
N ALA A 69 9.91 6.60 -15.88
CA ALA A 69 9.93 8.08 -15.94
C ALA A 69 11.34 8.67 -16.03
N GLY A 70 12.20 7.99 -16.79
CA GLY A 70 13.56 8.42 -17.08
C GLY A 70 13.70 9.61 -18.05
N LEU A 71 12.65 10.39 -18.36
CA LEU A 71 12.73 11.39 -19.44
C LEU A 71 12.14 12.79 -19.19
N LEU A 72 11.42 13.07 -18.10
CA LEU A 72 10.71 14.36 -18.00
C LEU A 72 11.18 15.33 -16.90
N ALA A 73 12.11 14.95 -16.03
CA ALA A 73 12.62 15.83 -14.97
C ALA A 73 13.91 16.59 -15.35
N MET A 74 14.37 16.50 -16.60
CA MET A 74 15.57 17.21 -17.09
C MET A 74 15.28 18.30 -18.12
N SER A 75 14.04 18.78 -18.23
CA SER A 75 13.74 20.08 -18.86
C SER A 75 14.05 21.24 -17.89
N THR A 76 15.27 21.21 -17.36
CA THR A 76 16.20 22.34 -17.30
C THR A 76 15.62 23.73 -17.64
N LEU A 77 15.49 24.55 -16.60
CA LEU A 77 16.29 25.77 -16.46
C LEU A 77 16.37 26.74 -17.66
N ALA A 78 15.26 27.02 -18.34
CA ALA A 78 15.19 28.12 -19.31
C ALA A 78 14.52 29.37 -18.68
N GLY A 79 15.26 30.13 -17.86
CA GLY A 79 14.74 31.38 -17.30
C GLY A 79 15.80 32.27 -16.64
N GLY A 80 16.26 33.29 -17.37
CA GLY A 80 17.12 34.39 -16.91
C GLY A 80 18.59 34.14 -17.23
N GLY A 81 19.32 34.94 -18.02
CA GLY A 81 19.23 36.37 -18.30
C GLY A 81 20.68 36.87 -18.41
N TRP A 82 21.29 36.72 -19.59
CA TRP A 82 22.68 37.09 -19.84
C TRP A 82 22.77 38.61 -20.11
N LYS A 83 23.56 39.32 -19.30
CA LYS A 83 24.00 40.70 -19.51
C LYS A 83 24.94 40.78 -20.72
N GLN A 84 24.67 41.69 -21.66
CA GLN A 84 25.65 42.64 -22.21
C GLN A 84 24.93 43.93 -22.60
#